data_AF-A0A7D9KED2-F1
#
_entry.id   AF-A0A7D9KED2-F1
#
_cell.length_a   1.000
_cell.length_b   1.000
_cell.length_c   1.000
_cell.angle_alpha   90.00
_cell.angle_beta   90.00
_cell.angle_gamma   90.00
#
_symmetry.space_group_name_H-M   'P 1'
#
loop_
_entity.id
_entity.type
_entity.pdbx_description
1 polymer ?
#
loop_
_entity_poly.entity_id
_entity_poly.type
_entity_poly.pdbx_seq_one_letter_code
_entity_poly.pdbx_strand_id
1 'polypeptide(L)' 'MFKKYLPSPSIKEVLLIGGESVRDQIGKLREGVDVVTGTPGKFDDFVSTEKMSLDQVRFFILDEAVSKDT' A
#
# COMPACT_ATOMS: atom_id res chain seq x y z
N MET A 1 2.09 6.23 9.70
CA MET A 1 1.61 5.57 10.95
C MET A 1 2.73 4.78 11.62
N PHE A 2 3.57 4.09 10.84
CA PHE A 2 4.68 3.28 11.35
C PHE A 2 5.82 4.12 11.95
N LYS A 3 6.08 5.30 11.39
CA LYS A 3 7.15 6.22 11.83
C LYS A 3 7.09 6.61 13.31
N LYS A 4 5.91 6.59 13.94
CA LYS A 4 5.73 6.88 15.37
C LYS A 4 6.35 5.79 16.26
N TYR A 5 6.26 4.53 15.82
CA TYR A 5 6.65 3.35 16.61
C TYR A 5 7.98 2.74 16.17
N LEU A 6 8.45 3.08 14.96
CA LEU A 6 9.72 2.63 14.39
C LEU A 6 10.57 3.85 14.00
N PRO A 7 11.31 4.44 14.96
CA PRO A 7 12.18 5.59 14.69
C PRO A 7 13.47 5.19 13.96
N SER A 8 13.92 3.93 14.10
CA SER A 8 15.08 3.37 13.39
C SER A 8 14.94 1.85 13.23
N PRO A 9 15.11 1.27 12.03
CA PRO A 9 15.37 1.96 10.76
C PRO A 9 14.17 2.80 10.30
N SER A 10 14.42 3.78 9.44
CA SER A 10 13.35 4.59 8.84
C SER A 10 12.56 3.77 7.85
N ILE A 11 11.24 3.70 8.03
CA ILE A 11 10.32 2.99 7.13
C ILE A 11 9.77 3.98 6.08
N LYS A 12 9.86 3.60 4.80
CA LYS A 12 9.20 4.28 3.68
C LYS A 12 7.78 3.74 3.53
N GLU A 13 6.80 4.63 3.68
CA GLU A 13 5.38 4.28 3.58
C GLU A 13 4.66 5.10 2.50
N VAL A 14 3.68 4.49 1.83
CA VAL A 14 2.75 5.18 0.93
C VAL A 14 1.31 4.77 1.23
N LEU A 15 0.40 5.75 1.15
CA LEU A 15 -1.04 5.56 1.29
C LEU A 15 -1.71 5.63 -0.09
N LEU A 16 -2.40 4.57 -0.50
CA LEU A 16 -3.15 4.44 -1.74
C LEU A 16 -4.64 4.63 -1.47
N ILE A 17 -5.13 5.85 -1.69
CA ILE A 17 -6.55 6.22 -1.52
C ILE A 17 -7.05 7.05 -2.70
N GLY A 18 -8.37 7.13 -2.83
CA GLY A 18 -9.02 8.09 -3.73
C GLY A 18 -8.88 9.52 -3.22
N GLY A 19 -9.06 10.51 -4.11
CA GLY A 19 -8.95 11.93 -3.78
C GLY A 19 -7.51 12.49 -3.77
N GLU A 20 -6.51 11.62 -3.89
CA GLU A 20 -5.08 11.98 -3.93
C GLU A 20 -4.51 11.87 -5.35
N SER A 21 -3.41 12.59 -5.62
CA SER A 21 -2.72 12.56 -6.91
C SER A 21 -2.16 11.17 -7.20
N VAL A 22 -2.71 10.52 -8.23
CA VAL A 22 -2.22 9.22 -8.72
C VAL A 22 -0.76 9.32 -9.15
N ARG A 23 -0.35 10.45 -9.73
CA ARG A 23 1.03 10.69 -10.16
C ARG A 23 1.98 10.65 -8.97
N ASP A 24 1.60 11.25 -7.85
CA ASP A 24 2.45 11.33 -6.66
C ASP A 24 2.52 9.98 -5.94
N GLN A 25 1.40 9.23 -5.92
CA GLN A 25 1.38 7.84 -5.41
C GLN A 25 2.31 6.94 -6.23
N ILE A 26 2.26 7.01 -7.57
CA ILE A 26 3.17 6.27 -8.45
C ILE A 26 4.62 6.71 -8.25
N GLY A 27 4.87 8.02 -8.09
CA GLY A 27 6.19 8.56 -7.81
C GLY A 27 6.82 7.93 -6.57
N LYS A 28 6.07 7.91 -5.45
CA LYS A 28 6.51 7.28 -4.20
C LYS A 28 6.76 5.77 -4.35
N LEU A 29 5.90 5.06 -5.07
CA LEU A 29 6.10 3.62 -5.35
C LEU A 29 7.41 3.36 -6.10
N ARG A 30 7.74 4.21 -7.09
CA ARG A 30 8.98 4.09 -7.89
C ARG A 30 10.25 4.39 -7.11
N GLU A 31 10.18 5.18 -6.05
CA GLU A 31 11.31 5.44 -5.13
C GLU A 31 11.64 4.24 -4.22
N GLY A 32 10.82 3.19 -4.28
CA GLY A 32 10.86 2.03 -3.39
C GLY A 32 10.18 2.33 -2.06
N VAL A 33 9.27 1.44 -1.65
CA VAL A 33 8.50 1.55 -0.41
C VAL A 33 8.58 0.24 0.38
N ASP A 34 8.60 0.35 1.70
CA ASP A 34 8.60 -0.82 2.61
C ASP A 34 7.18 -1.24 2.97
N VAL A 35 6.27 -0.26 3.11
CA VAL A 35 4.87 -0.49 3.49
C VAL A 35 3.93 0.30 2.60
N VAL A 36 2.96 -0.40 2.02
CA VAL A 36 1.84 0.19 1.29
C VAL A 36 0.59 -0.01 2.13
N THR A 37 -0.14 1.06 2.40
CA THR A 37 -1.49 1.01 3.01
C THR A 37 -2.49 1.62 2.04
N GLY A 38 -3.77 1.28 2.15
CA GLY A 38 -4.77 1.78 1.21
C GLY A 38 -6.08 1.02 1.27
N THR A 39 -7.03 1.45 0.44
CA THR A 39 -8.33 0.77 0.32
C THR A 39 -8.25 -0.37 -0.71
N PRO A 40 -9.02 -1.47 -0.54
CA PRO A 40 -8.97 -2.62 -1.44
C PRO A 40 -9.14 -2.25 -2.93
N GLY A 41 -10.09 -1.37 -3.24
CA GLY A 41 -10.32 -0.92 -4.62
C GLY A 41 -9.13 -0.18 -5.24
N LYS A 42 -8.32 0.52 -4.45
CA LYS A 42 -7.10 1.18 -4.94
C LYS A 42 -5.94 0.22 -5.13
N PHE A 43 -5.81 -0.78 -4.27
CA PHE A 43 -4.87 -1.87 -4.47
C PHE A 43 -5.17 -2.62 -5.77
N ASP A 44 -6.43 -2.99 -5.99
CA ASP A 44 -6.87 -3.71 -7.18
C ASP A 44 -6.61 -2.90 -8.46
N ASP A 45 -6.96 -1.61 -8.49
CA ASP A 45 -6.63 -0.68 -9.59
C ASP A 45 -5.11 -0.67 -9.88
N PHE A 46 -4.28 -0.50 -8.85
CA PHE A 46 -2.83 -0.36 -9.04
C PHE A 46 -2.15 -1.66 -9.50
N VAL A 47 -2.62 -2.82 -9.01
CA VAL A 47 -2.08 -4.12 -9.39
C VAL A 47 -2.57 -4.53 -10.78
N SER A 48 -3.88 -4.45 -11.04
CA SER A 48 -4.47 -4.85 -12.32
C SER A 48 -4.00 -4.00 -13.50
N THR A 49 -3.54 -2.78 -13.24
CA THR A 49 -2.99 -1.87 -14.26
C THR A 49 -1.46 -1.78 -14.25
N GLU A 50 -0.78 -2.73 -13.59
CA GLU A 50 0.68 -2.86 -13.54
C GLU A 50 1.43 -1.63 -12.99
N LYS A 51 0.74 -0.77 -12.22
CA LYS A 51 1.36 0.37 -11.52
C LYS A 51 2.14 -0.07 -10.28
N MET A 52 1.85 -1.27 -9.77
CA MET A 52 2.50 -1.89 -8.61
C MET A 52 2.51 -3.41 -8.79
N SER A 53 3.64 -4.05 -8.47
CA SER A 53 3.73 -5.51 -8.35
C SER A 53 3.69 -5.91 -6.88
N LEU A 54 3.09 -7.08 -6.60
CA LEU A 54 3.07 -7.70 -5.27
C LEU A 54 4.11 -8.82 -5.12
N ASP A 55 4.99 -9.05 -6.11
CA ASP A 55 5.90 -10.21 -6.16
C ASP A 55 6.91 -10.26 -5.00
N GLN A 56 7.15 -9.13 -4.33
CA GLN A 56 8.07 -9.02 -3.18
C GLN A 56 7.34 -8.88 -1.84
N VAL A 57 6.00 -8.99 -1.84
CA VAL A 57 5.20 -8.88 -0.62
C VAL A 57 5.38 -10.14 0.22
N ARG A 58 5.85 -9.96 1.46
CA ARG A 58 5.98 -11.04 2.46
C ARG A 58 4.82 -11.11 3.44
N PHE A 59 4.12 -9.99 3.62
CA PHE A 59 3.01 -9.86 4.55
C PHE A 59 1.89 -9.09 3.88
N PHE A 60 0.68 -9.65 3.95
CA PHE A 60 -0.54 -8.97 3.51
C PHE A 60 -1.51 -8.93 4.69
N ILE A 61 -1.88 -7.73 5.12
CA ILE A 61 -2.71 -7.49 6.29
C ILE A 61 -4.03 -6.92 5.80
N LEU A 62 -5.12 -7.62 6.10
CA LEU A 62 -6.46 -7.14 5.89
C LEU A 62 -7.04 -6.69 7.23
N ASP A 63 -7.30 -5.39 7.33
CA ASP A 63 -8.01 -4.82 8.47
C ASP A 63 -9.52 -4.82 8.17
N GLU A 64 -10.34 -5.10 9.18
CA GLU A 64 -11.81 -5.13 9.06
C GLU A 64 -12.36 -6.07 7.97
N ALA A 65 -11.63 -7.14 7.62
CA ALA A 65 -12.13 -8.14 6.70
C ALA A 65 -13.25 -8.98 7.34
N VAL A 66 -14.43 -8.96 6.72
CA VAL A 66 -15.48 -9.93 6.99
C VAL A 66 -15.28 -11.14 6.08
N SER A 67 -15.18 -12.34 6.67
CA SER A 67 -15.18 -13.58 5.89
C SER A 67 -16.50 -13.68 5.13
N LYS A 68 -16.45 -14.04 3.85
CA LYS A 68 -17.65 -14.34 3.04
C LYS A 68 -18.15 -15.78 3.23
N ASP A 69 -17.72 -16.43 4.30
CA ASP A 69 -18.16 -17.79 4.65
C ASP A 69 -19.38 -17.72 5.56
N THR A 70 -20.51 -17.25 5.01
CA THR A 70 -21.89 -17.54 5.46
C THR A 70 -22.85 -17.27 4.31
#